data_AF-A0A166JBV1-F1
#
_entry.id   AF-A0A166JBV1-F1
#
_cell.length_a   1.000
_cell.length_b   1.000
_cell.length_c   1.000
_cell.angle_alpha   90.00
_cell.angle_beta   90.00
_cell.angle_gamma   90.00
#
_symmetry.space_group_name_H-M   'P 1'
#
loop_
_entity.id
_entity.type
_entity.pdbx_description
1 polymer ?
#
loop_
_entity_poly.entity_id
_entity_poly.type
_entity_poly.pdbx_seq_one_letter_code
_entity_poly.pdbx_strand_id
1 'polypeptide(L)'
;MLVLVAQQSGLLPYRPSFDRLAGFAKSPPLLPGTVTRRHRLPRTAYEASPLLSPTGDIKSPARPQLEVVFAYYAEPLEGLPVIINDITREVNWWNTKVTAYHKGLGDLHSPRNTSARAVQAEILTDFVAKTGVDEVVPLENIGREGATYLRHILHHWDDLAYQTIFLQGHVVFEDEFWERLKLINERVGFMRLALPSSGPEPSRLTHIYIQLWALPDDKPYPDEPLLATYHGQFIVSRERIRRHPKHKYEKLLSILEAPLDDPIHNEGWGYKDTPESPANPFFGHSLERAWTLIFECDDPLIERDCWMSNPVSDRCYCEDF
;
A
#
# COMPACT_ATOMS: atom_id res chain seq x y z
N MET A 1 7.60 32.45 18.26
CA MET A 1 7.63 33.15 16.95
C MET A 1 8.83 32.76 16.10
N LEU A 2 10.06 32.80 16.60
CA LEU A 2 11.27 32.41 15.83
C LEU A 2 11.33 30.93 15.37
N VAL A 3 10.75 29.99 16.14
CA VAL A 3 10.69 28.57 15.76
C VAL A 3 9.73 28.31 14.59
N LEU A 4 8.61 29.04 14.54
CA LEU A 4 7.61 28.94 13.46
C LEU A 4 8.14 29.52 12.14
N VAL A 5 8.94 30.60 12.20
CA VAL A 5 9.56 31.19 11.00
C VAL A 5 10.66 30.29 10.43
N ALA A 6 11.39 29.55 11.29
CA ALA A 6 12.45 28.62 10.84
C ALA A 6 11.91 27.31 10.22
N GLN A 7 10.71 26.87 10.61
CA GLN A 7 10.04 25.70 10.02
C GLN A 7 9.47 25.99 8.62
N GLN A 8 9.04 27.22 8.35
CA GLN A 8 8.56 27.64 7.03
C GLN A 8 9.70 27.92 6.03
N SER A 9 10.93 28.15 6.50
CA SER A 9 12.07 28.50 5.63
C SER A 9 12.90 27.31 5.15
N GLY A 10 12.51 26.07 5.46
CA GLY A 10 13.25 24.86 5.06
C GLY A 10 14.67 24.71 5.66
N LEU A 11 15.06 25.60 6.59
CA LEU A 11 16.42 25.65 7.17
C LEU A 11 16.61 24.70 8.37
N LEU A 12 15.53 24.06 8.83
CA LEU A 12 15.58 22.99 9.81
C LEU A 12 14.77 21.81 9.27
N PRO A 13 15.31 20.57 9.26
CA PRO A 13 14.49 19.40 8.99
C PRO A 13 13.40 19.37 10.07
N TYR A 14 12.14 19.47 9.62
CA TYR A 14 10.99 19.16 10.46
C TYR A 14 11.15 17.73 10.94
N ARG A 15 11.61 17.57 12.19
CA ARG A 15 11.63 16.29 12.89
C ARG A 15 10.39 16.28 13.77
N PRO A 16 9.25 15.69 13.33
CA PRO A 16 8.20 15.42 14.29
C PRO A 16 8.82 14.56 15.41
N SER A 17 8.49 14.86 16.67
CA SER A 17 9.01 14.08 17.79
C SER A 17 8.46 12.66 17.69
N PHE A 18 9.25 11.75 17.12
CA PHE A 18 8.79 10.43 16.68
C PHE A 18 8.32 9.49 17.82
N ASP A 19 8.55 9.82 19.09
CA ASP A 19 8.42 8.84 20.19
C ASP A 19 7.72 9.37 21.47
N ARG A 20 6.53 9.97 21.40
CA ARG A 20 5.76 10.20 22.65
C ARG A 20 4.37 9.58 22.75
N LEU A 21 3.81 9.03 21.67
CA LEU A 21 2.44 8.49 21.72
C LEU A 21 2.23 7.14 21.04
N ALA A 22 3.26 6.49 20.49
CA ALA A 22 3.19 5.08 20.13
C ALA A 22 3.29 4.23 21.42
N GLY A 23 2.22 4.24 22.23
CA GLY A 23 2.02 3.19 23.21
C GLY A 23 2.10 1.84 22.49
N PHE A 24 2.65 0.83 23.18
CA PHE A 24 2.85 -0.53 22.67
C PHE A 24 1.55 -1.16 22.15
N ALA A 25 1.10 -0.78 20.95
CA ALA A 25 0.12 -1.54 20.20
C ALA A 25 0.78 -2.87 19.89
N LYS A 26 0.22 -3.95 20.43
CA LYS A 26 0.65 -5.29 20.05
C LYS A 26 0.24 -5.46 18.59
N SER A 27 1.18 -5.88 17.74
CA SER A 27 0.84 -6.30 16.38
C SER A 27 -0.30 -7.31 16.41
N PRO A 28 -1.24 -7.23 15.44
CA PRO A 28 -2.33 -8.17 15.33
C PRO A 28 -1.77 -9.58 15.16
N PRO A 29 -2.52 -10.62 15.59
CA PRO A 29 -2.14 -11.99 15.30
C PRO A 29 -2.09 -12.18 13.78
N LEU A 30 -1.08 -12.93 13.30
CA LEU A 30 -0.96 -13.24 11.88
C LEU A 30 -2.24 -13.86 11.32
N LEU A 31 -2.59 -13.50 10.09
CA LEU A 31 -3.71 -14.12 9.39
C LEU A 31 -3.48 -15.63 9.22
N PRO A 32 -4.54 -16.46 9.22
CA PRO A 32 -4.41 -17.91 9.04
C PRO A 32 -3.64 -18.27 7.75
N GLY A 33 -2.70 -19.21 7.86
CA GLY A 33 -1.90 -19.67 6.73
C GLY A 33 -0.73 -18.76 6.35
N THR A 34 -0.53 -17.63 7.05
CA THR A 34 0.60 -16.72 6.82
C THR A 34 1.94 -17.43 7.06
N VAL A 35 2.88 -17.22 6.15
CA VAL A 35 4.26 -17.69 6.26
C VAL A 35 5.19 -16.49 6.33
N THR A 36 5.97 -16.38 7.39
CA THR A 36 6.99 -15.35 7.54
C THR A 36 8.36 -15.91 7.17
N ARG A 37 9.20 -15.11 6.52
CA ARG A 37 10.62 -15.39 6.40
C ARG A 37 11.19 -15.53 7.80
N ARG A 38 11.67 -16.73 8.14
CA ARG A 38 12.46 -16.87 9.36
C ARG A 38 13.67 -15.98 9.19
N HIS A 39 13.75 -14.89 9.96
CA HIS A 39 15.04 -14.26 10.20
C HIS A 39 15.94 -15.39 10.70
N ARG A 40 16.97 -15.76 9.92
CA ARG A 40 18.10 -16.44 10.52
C ARG A 40 18.52 -15.51 11.65
N LEU A 41 18.27 -15.90 12.90
CA LEU A 41 18.96 -15.30 14.03
C LEU A 41 20.44 -15.23 13.63
N PRO A 42 21.12 -14.09 13.85
CA PRO A 42 22.56 -14.04 13.64
C PRO A 42 23.17 -15.26 14.34
N ARG A 43 24.01 -15.98 13.60
CA ARG A 43 24.68 -17.20 14.03
C ARG A 43 25.28 -16.94 15.42
N THR A 44 24.66 -17.55 16.45
CA THR A 44 25.14 -17.67 17.83
C THR A 44 25.68 -16.39 18.49
N ALA A 45 24.83 -15.71 19.27
CA ALA A 45 25.25 -14.80 20.34
C ALA A 45 25.82 -15.57 21.55
N TYR A 46 26.82 -16.43 21.33
CA TYR A 46 27.47 -17.22 22.39
C TYR A 46 28.98 -16.97 22.54
N GLU A 47 29.56 -16.00 21.83
CA GLU A 47 30.93 -15.55 22.07
C GLU A 47 31.04 -14.03 21.98
N ALA A 48 30.49 -13.35 22.99
CA ALA A 48 30.94 -12.01 23.34
C ALA A 48 30.90 -11.88 24.86
N SER A 49 32.05 -12.15 25.50
CA SER A 49 32.25 -11.75 26.90
C SER A 49 32.12 -10.23 27.04
N PRO A 50 31.55 -9.72 28.13
CA PRO A 50 31.33 -8.30 28.32
C PRO A 50 32.64 -7.64 28.78
N LEU A 51 33.39 -7.07 27.85
CA LEU A 51 34.32 -5.99 28.19
C LEU A 51 33.54 -4.67 28.10
N LEU A 52 33.29 -4.10 29.27
CA LEU A 52 32.78 -2.74 29.44
C LEU A 52 33.65 -1.74 28.67
N SER A 53 33.12 -1.19 27.59
CA SER A 53 33.63 0.04 26.99
C SER A 53 32.73 1.22 27.39
N PRO A 54 33.23 2.23 28.13
CA PRO A 54 32.49 3.43 28.45
C PRO A 54 32.65 4.44 27.32
N THR A 55 31.85 4.31 26.27
CA THR A 55 31.56 5.40 25.35
C THR A 55 30.05 5.46 25.20
N GLY A 56 29.46 6.60 25.56
CA GLY A 56 28.05 6.85 25.37
C GLY A 56 27.71 6.79 23.89
N ASP A 57 27.32 5.61 23.42
CA ASP A 57 26.78 5.42 22.08
C ASP A 57 25.48 6.20 21.99
N ILE A 58 25.53 7.34 21.32
CA ILE A 58 24.34 7.98 20.77
C ILE A 58 23.74 6.93 19.82
N LYS A 59 22.73 6.19 20.28
CA LYS A 59 21.98 5.29 19.42
C LYS A 59 21.50 6.10 18.22
N SER A 60 21.94 5.71 17.03
CA SER A 60 21.37 6.25 15.79
C SER A 60 19.85 6.22 15.89
N PRO A 61 19.14 7.29 15.51
CA PRO A 61 17.69 7.31 15.57
C PRO A 61 17.13 6.11 14.79
N ALA A 62 16.12 5.46 15.36
CA ALA A 62 15.43 4.36 14.68
C ALA A 62 14.84 4.90 13.36
N ARG A 63 15.13 4.21 12.27
CA ARG A 63 14.57 4.57 10.96
C ARG A 63 13.08 4.27 10.95
N PRO A 64 12.22 5.16 10.42
CA PRO A 64 10.80 4.87 10.27
C PRO A 64 10.59 3.65 9.36
N GLN A 65 9.53 2.89 9.63
CA GLN A 65 9.19 1.72 8.84
C GLN A 65 8.48 2.12 7.55
N LEU A 66 8.96 1.61 6.43
CA LEU A 66 8.28 1.66 5.13
C LEU A 66 7.88 0.23 4.78
N GLU A 67 6.59 -0.02 4.52
CA GLU A 67 6.15 -1.36 4.09
C GLU A 67 5.82 -1.35 2.60
N VAL A 68 6.28 -2.37 1.88
CA VAL A 68 5.91 -2.61 0.48
C VAL A 68 4.96 -3.79 0.44
N VAL A 69 3.74 -3.55 -0.02
CA VAL A 69 2.64 -4.51 -0.03
C VAL A 69 2.31 -4.89 -1.47
N PHE A 70 2.47 -6.16 -1.80
CA PHE A 70 2.15 -6.71 -3.11
C PHE A 70 0.81 -7.47 -3.10
N ALA A 71 -0.05 -7.17 -4.07
CA ALA A 71 -1.17 -8.04 -4.45
C ALA A 71 -0.71 -8.98 -5.58
N TYR A 72 -0.35 -10.22 -5.23
CA TYR A 72 0.17 -11.21 -6.17
C TYR A 72 -0.88 -12.25 -6.54
N TYR A 73 -1.03 -12.55 -7.83
CA TYR A 73 -1.94 -13.54 -8.36
C TYR A 73 -1.17 -14.75 -8.89
N ALA A 74 -0.58 -14.61 -10.07
CA ALA A 74 0.09 -15.67 -10.81
C ALA A 74 1.15 -15.08 -11.76
N GLU A 75 1.63 -13.88 -11.45
CA GLU A 75 2.68 -13.20 -12.20
C GLU A 75 3.97 -14.05 -12.21
N PRO A 76 4.80 -13.96 -13.26
CA PRO A 76 6.08 -14.67 -13.28
C PRO A 76 6.95 -14.31 -12.07
N LEU A 77 7.43 -15.33 -11.36
CA LEU A 77 8.22 -15.14 -10.14
C LEU A 77 9.60 -14.54 -10.42
N GLU A 78 10.11 -14.60 -11.65
CA GLU A 78 11.45 -14.13 -12.00
C GLU A 78 11.61 -12.61 -11.82
N GLY A 79 10.54 -11.84 -12.03
CA GLY A 79 10.56 -10.38 -11.93
C GLY A 79 10.45 -9.84 -10.50
N LEU A 80 9.67 -10.50 -9.65
CA LEU A 80 9.34 -9.99 -8.32
C LEU A 80 10.56 -9.80 -7.39
N PRO A 81 11.52 -10.74 -7.26
CA PRO A 81 12.72 -10.54 -6.45
C PRO A 81 13.59 -9.37 -6.94
N VAL A 82 13.64 -9.14 -8.26
CA VAL A 82 14.40 -8.03 -8.86
C VAL A 82 13.77 -6.70 -8.44
N ILE A 83 12.45 -6.57 -8.62
CA ILE A 83 11.67 -5.39 -8.22
C ILE A 83 11.83 -5.12 -6.72
N ILE A 84 11.71 -6.15 -5.88
CA ILE A 84 11.88 -6.01 -4.42
C ILE A 84 13.27 -5.46 -4.09
N ASN A 85 14.32 -6.02 -4.69
CA ASN A 85 15.69 -5.59 -4.45
C ASN A 85 15.94 -4.15 -4.91
N ASP A 86 15.41 -3.78 -6.07
CA ASP A 86 15.58 -2.45 -6.64
C ASP A 86 14.83 -1.39 -5.83
N ILE A 87 13.59 -1.66 -5.42
CA ILE A 87 12.85 -0.79 -4.49
C ILE A 87 13.62 -0.63 -3.19
N THR A 88 14.04 -1.75 -2.56
CA THR A 88 14.75 -1.72 -1.27
C THR A 88 16.06 -0.94 -1.35
N ARG A 89 16.76 -1.02 -2.49
CA ARG A 89 17.97 -0.23 -2.73
C ARG A 89 17.68 1.26 -2.85
N GLU A 90 16.61 1.65 -3.54
CA GLU A 90 16.22 3.05 -3.72
C GLU A 90 15.79 3.67 -2.38
N VAL A 91 14.98 2.96 -1.60
CA VAL A 91 14.48 3.43 -0.30
C VAL A 91 15.36 3.00 0.89
N ASN A 92 16.65 2.78 0.68
CA ASN A 92 17.55 2.16 1.68
C ASN A 92 17.72 2.93 3.01
N TRP A 93 17.25 4.18 3.08
CA TRP A 93 17.21 4.96 4.31
C TRP A 93 16.13 4.48 5.27
N TRP A 94 15.06 3.85 4.77
CA TRP A 94 13.94 3.35 5.54
C TRP A 94 14.25 2.01 6.20
N ASN A 95 13.48 1.66 7.23
CA ASN A 95 13.40 0.28 7.71
C ASN A 95 12.33 -0.46 6.88
N THR A 96 12.75 -1.04 5.76
CA THR A 96 11.81 -1.62 4.78
C THR A 96 11.35 -3.01 5.19
N LYS A 97 10.03 -3.24 5.19
CA LYS A 97 9.38 -4.56 5.28
C LYS A 97 8.65 -4.86 3.98
N VAL A 98 8.66 -6.11 3.52
CA VAL A 98 7.95 -6.53 2.31
C VAL A 98 6.93 -7.61 2.63
N THR A 99 5.66 -7.34 2.33
CA THR A 99 4.54 -8.25 2.53
C THR A 99 3.87 -8.55 1.19
N ALA A 100 3.65 -9.83 0.88
CA ALA A 100 2.91 -10.24 -0.31
C ALA A 100 1.62 -10.95 0.07
N TYR A 101 0.51 -10.56 -0.54
CA TYR A 101 -0.75 -11.28 -0.44
C TYR A 101 -0.91 -12.17 -1.68
N HIS A 102 -0.91 -13.49 -1.48
CA HIS A 102 -0.92 -14.48 -2.55
C HIS A 102 -2.35 -14.96 -2.84
N LYS A 103 -2.89 -14.56 -4.00
CA LYS A 103 -4.26 -14.84 -4.46
C LYS A 103 -4.37 -16.00 -5.44
N GLY A 104 -3.26 -16.47 -6.03
CA GLY A 104 -3.24 -17.58 -7.00
C GLY A 104 -3.27 -18.99 -6.42
N LEU A 105 -3.73 -19.17 -5.18
CA LEU A 105 -3.75 -20.49 -4.55
C LEU A 105 -4.97 -21.34 -4.94
N GLY A 106 -5.95 -20.77 -5.67
CA GLY A 106 -7.21 -21.45 -5.98
C GLY A 106 -7.89 -21.92 -4.70
N ASP A 107 -8.35 -23.17 -4.66
CA ASP A 107 -8.99 -23.78 -3.48
C ASP A 107 -8.10 -23.92 -2.23
N LEU A 108 -6.79 -23.66 -2.36
CA LEU A 108 -5.84 -23.78 -1.27
C LEU A 108 -5.76 -22.52 -0.39
N HIS A 109 -6.50 -21.43 -0.66
CA HIS A 109 -6.48 -20.23 0.20
C HIS A 109 -7.07 -20.49 1.61
N SER A 110 -8.11 -21.32 1.71
CA SER A 110 -8.80 -21.70 2.96
C SER A 110 -8.94 -23.21 3.02
N PRO A 111 -7.87 -23.92 3.39
CA PRO A 111 -7.82 -25.36 3.17
C PRO A 111 -8.73 -26.09 4.17
N ARG A 112 -9.62 -26.93 3.62
CA ARG A 112 -10.64 -27.66 4.39
C ARG A 112 -10.06 -28.82 5.23
N ASN A 113 -8.93 -29.39 4.82
CA ASN A 113 -8.30 -30.54 5.48
C ASN A 113 -6.79 -30.35 5.67
N THR A 114 -6.19 -31.21 6.50
CA THR A 114 -4.78 -31.12 6.89
C THR A 114 -3.80 -31.28 5.72
N SER A 115 -4.10 -32.16 4.76
CA SER A 115 -3.24 -32.35 3.59
C SER A 115 -3.16 -31.10 2.73
N ALA A 116 -4.30 -30.45 2.47
CA ALA A 116 -4.34 -29.19 1.72
C ALA A 116 -3.61 -28.05 2.46
N ARG A 117 -3.67 -28.01 3.80
CA ARG A 117 -2.89 -27.06 4.62
C ARG A 117 -1.39 -27.28 4.46
N ALA A 118 -0.94 -28.53 4.45
CA ALA A 118 0.47 -28.86 4.28
C ALA A 118 0.98 -28.41 2.88
N VAL A 119 0.20 -28.66 1.84
CA VAL A 119 0.51 -28.22 0.47
C VAL A 119 0.55 -26.69 0.36
N GLN A 120 -0.44 -25.99 0.93
CA GLN A 120 -0.45 -24.52 0.98
C GLN A 120 0.82 -23.99 1.66
N ALA A 121 1.18 -24.54 2.82
CA ALA A 121 2.35 -24.10 3.56
C ALA A 121 3.66 -24.34 2.79
N GLU A 122 3.77 -25.44 2.04
CA GLU A 122 4.93 -25.73 1.18
C GLU A 122 5.05 -24.69 0.06
N ILE A 123 3.95 -24.42 -0.67
CA ILE A 123 3.91 -23.43 -1.75
C ILE A 123 4.32 -22.05 -1.23
N LEU A 124 3.75 -21.61 -0.10
CA LEU A 124 4.04 -20.31 0.47
C LEU A 124 5.47 -20.21 1.03
N THR A 125 6.00 -21.30 1.58
CA THR A 125 7.41 -21.36 2.03
C THR A 125 8.36 -21.24 0.85
N ASP A 126 8.08 -21.94 -0.25
CA ASP A 126 8.86 -21.84 -1.49
C ASP A 126 8.75 -20.43 -2.11
N PHE A 127 7.56 -19.83 -2.10
CA PHE A 127 7.34 -18.45 -2.53
C PHE A 127 8.23 -17.47 -1.75
N VAL A 128 8.23 -17.54 -0.40
CA VAL A 128 9.09 -16.70 0.44
C VAL A 128 10.57 -16.93 0.14
N ALA A 129 10.98 -18.19 -0.05
CA ALA A 129 12.37 -18.53 -0.34
C ALA A 129 12.85 -17.97 -1.69
N LYS A 130 11.99 -18.00 -2.72
CA LYS A 130 12.31 -17.53 -4.08
C LYS A 130 12.25 -16.02 -4.22
N THR A 131 11.26 -15.37 -3.59
CA THR A 131 11.00 -13.93 -3.75
C THR A 131 11.74 -13.07 -2.73
N GLY A 132 12.04 -13.63 -1.55
CA GLY A 132 12.70 -12.90 -0.48
C GLY A 132 11.79 -11.98 0.33
N VAL A 133 10.47 -12.01 0.11
CA VAL A 133 9.50 -11.27 0.93
C VAL A 133 9.61 -11.64 2.40
N ASP A 134 9.32 -10.71 3.31
CA ASP A 134 9.38 -10.96 4.75
C ASP A 134 8.15 -11.73 5.24
N GLU A 135 7.00 -11.52 4.59
CA GLU A 135 5.73 -12.13 4.94
C GLU A 135 4.93 -12.44 3.68
N VAL A 136 4.32 -13.64 3.62
CA VAL A 136 3.31 -13.97 2.61
C VAL A 136 2.01 -14.41 3.27
N VAL A 137 0.91 -13.79 2.84
CA VAL A 137 -0.43 -14.02 3.36
C VAL A 137 -1.29 -14.64 2.26
N PRO A 138 -1.87 -15.84 2.45
CA PRO A 138 -2.82 -16.39 1.49
C PRO A 138 -4.13 -15.61 1.51
N LEU A 139 -4.69 -15.29 0.33
CA LEU A 139 -6.02 -14.70 0.20
C LEU A 139 -6.84 -15.36 -0.91
N GLU A 140 -8.16 -15.26 -0.77
CA GLU A 140 -9.10 -15.54 -1.85
C GLU A 140 -8.89 -14.57 -3.01
N ASN A 141 -9.05 -15.07 -4.24
CA ASN A 141 -9.05 -14.22 -5.42
C ASN A 141 -10.39 -13.48 -5.56
N ILE A 142 -10.66 -12.56 -4.65
CA ILE A 142 -11.86 -11.72 -4.63
C ILE A 142 -11.45 -10.24 -4.54
N GLY A 143 -12.20 -9.37 -5.23
CA GLY A 143 -12.12 -7.92 -5.07
C GLY A 143 -10.86 -7.26 -5.63
N ARG A 144 -10.16 -7.93 -6.56
CA ARG A 144 -8.92 -7.45 -7.19
C ARG A 144 -7.86 -7.01 -6.16
N GLU A 145 -6.92 -6.14 -6.56
CA GLU A 145 -5.87 -5.59 -5.69
C GLU A 145 -6.46 -4.67 -4.61
N GLY A 146 -7.58 -4.00 -4.90
CA GLY A 146 -8.21 -3.11 -3.92
C GLY A 146 -8.65 -3.83 -2.65
N ALA A 147 -9.22 -5.03 -2.76
CA ALA A 147 -9.58 -5.82 -1.58
C ALA A 147 -8.33 -6.26 -0.79
N THR A 148 -7.23 -6.55 -1.47
CA THR A 148 -5.95 -6.84 -0.82
C THR A 148 -5.48 -5.64 0.02
N TYR A 149 -5.46 -4.44 -0.56
CA TYR A 149 -4.98 -3.24 0.11
C TYR A 149 -5.87 -2.88 1.30
N LEU A 150 -7.20 -2.98 1.14
CA LEU A 150 -8.13 -2.74 2.24
C LEU A 150 -8.00 -3.78 3.35
N ARG A 151 -7.80 -5.07 3.02
CA ARG A 151 -7.53 -6.11 4.02
C ARG A 151 -6.25 -5.82 4.80
N HIS A 152 -5.19 -5.38 4.12
CA HIS A 152 -3.95 -4.97 4.78
C HIS A 152 -4.21 -3.80 5.75
N ILE A 153 -4.86 -2.73 5.28
CA ILE A 153 -5.20 -1.56 6.10
C ILE A 153 -6.01 -1.96 7.33
N LEU A 154 -7.04 -2.79 7.16
CA LEU A 154 -7.95 -3.19 8.23
C LEU A 154 -7.30 -4.13 9.25
N HIS A 155 -6.47 -5.05 8.77
CA HIS A 155 -5.73 -5.99 9.61
C HIS A 155 -4.69 -5.26 10.46
N HIS A 156 -3.94 -4.35 9.85
CA HIS A 156 -2.86 -3.59 10.48
C HIS A 156 -3.30 -2.25 11.06
N TRP A 157 -4.61 -1.99 11.18
CA TRP A 157 -5.14 -0.66 11.54
C TRP A 157 -4.44 0.00 12.73
N ASP A 158 -4.11 -0.79 13.76
CA ASP A 158 -3.46 -0.33 14.98
C ASP A 158 -1.93 -0.26 14.87
N ASP A 159 -1.32 -0.99 13.94
CA ASP A 159 0.13 -1.13 13.78
C ASP A 159 0.67 -0.85 12.36
N LEU A 160 -0.05 -0.04 11.56
CA LEU A 160 0.38 0.42 10.24
C LEU A 160 1.82 0.97 10.26
N ALA A 161 2.60 0.62 9.24
CA ALA A 161 3.91 1.21 8.96
C ALA A 161 3.80 2.74 8.83
N TYR A 162 4.92 3.47 8.96
CA TYR A 162 4.89 4.94 8.83
C TYR A 162 4.34 5.36 7.46
N GLN A 163 4.81 4.68 6.42
CA GLN A 163 4.28 4.74 5.06
C GLN A 163 4.16 3.33 4.49
N THR A 164 3.21 3.14 3.58
CA THR A 164 2.98 1.88 2.88
C THR A 164 2.92 2.13 1.38
N ILE A 165 3.72 1.39 0.61
CA ILE A 165 3.67 1.32 -0.85
C ILE A 165 2.77 0.13 -1.22
N PHE A 166 1.72 0.37 -1.99
CA PHE A 166 0.82 -0.66 -2.50
C PHE A 166 1.06 -0.90 -3.99
N LEU A 167 1.31 -2.15 -4.37
CA LEU A 167 1.65 -2.57 -5.74
C LEU A 167 0.88 -3.83 -6.16
N GLN A 168 0.65 -3.94 -7.46
CA GLN A 168 0.30 -5.20 -8.13
C GLN A 168 1.55 -6.12 -8.16
N GLY A 169 1.44 -7.38 -8.58
CA GLY A 169 2.58 -8.31 -8.64
C GLY A 169 3.67 -7.95 -9.64
N HIS A 170 3.55 -6.81 -10.33
CA HIS A 170 4.56 -6.21 -11.20
C HIS A 170 4.42 -4.68 -11.17
N VAL A 171 5.47 -3.98 -11.60
CA VAL A 171 5.45 -2.52 -11.79
C VAL A 171 4.89 -2.20 -13.17
N VAL A 172 3.97 -1.23 -13.23
CA VAL A 172 3.46 -0.66 -14.49
C VAL A 172 3.89 0.80 -14.56
N PHE A 173 4.26 1.27 -15.76
CA PHE A 173 4.83 2.61 -15.98
C PHE A 173 6.16 2.79 -15.25
N GLU A 174 7.15 2.01 -15.64
CA GLU A 174 8.44 1.94 -14.94
C GLU A 174 9.13 3.31 -14.81
N ASP A 175 9.15 4.12 -15.86
CA ASP A 175 9.79 5.44 -15.83
C ASP A 175 9.14 6.33 -14.76
N GLU A 176 7.81 6.43 -14.74
CA GLU A 176 7.08 7.19 -13.73
C GLU A 176 7.25 6.62 -12.32
N PHE A 177 7.23 5.29 -12.20
CA PHE A 177 7.40 4.60 -10.93
C PHE A 177 8.75 4.92 -10.31
N TRP A 178 9.84 4.74 -11.06
CA TRP A 178 11.21 4.93 -10.55
C TRP A 178 11.53 6.39 -10.28
N GLU A 179 11.06 7.33 -11.11
CA GLU A 179 11.27 8.75 -10.84
C GLU A 179 10.50 9.23 -9.60
N ARG A 180 9.30 8.70 -9.35
CA ARG A 180 8.53 9.04 -8.15
C ARG A 180 9.04 8.36 -6.90
N LEU A 181 9.62 7.16 -7.02
CA LEU A 181 10.23 6.46 -5.88
C LEU A 181 11.35 7.29 -5.23
N LYS A 182 12.12 8.05 -6.03
CA LYS A 182 13.17 8.98 -5.56
C LYS A 182 12.65 10.12 -4.67
N LEU A 183 11.35 10.44 -4.77
CA LEU A 183 10.73 11.52 -4.00
C LEU A 183 10.29 11.08 -2.60
N ILE A 184 10.30 9.78 -2.31
CA ILE A 184 9.83 9.24 -1.04
C ILE A 184 10.65 9.81 0.11
N ASN A 185 9.95 10.54 0.97
CA ASN A 185 10.47 11.10 2.20
C ASN A 185 9.35 11.13 3.25
N GLU A 186 9.70 11.48 4.48
CA GLU A 186 8.79 11.45 5.64
C GLU A 186 7.56 12.37 5.54
N ARG A 187 7.55 13.34 4.60
CA ARG A 187 6.41 14.25 4.36
C ARG A 187 5.39 13.69 3.38
N VAL A 188 5.72 12.65 2.63
CA VAL A 188 4.80 12.09 1.64
C VAL A 188 3.58 11.52 2.35
N GLY A 189 2.45 12.20 2.20
CA GLY A 189 1.15 11.77 2.70
C GLY A 189 0.48 10.81 1.74
N PHE A 190 0.37 11.20 0.47
CA PHE A 190 -0.07 10.32 -0.62
C PHE A 190 0.66 10.69 -1.91
N MET A 191 1.09 9.67 -2.66
CA MET A 191 1.64 9.83 -3.99
C MET A 191 1.30 8.63 -4.85
N ARG A 192 0.67 8.87 -6.00
CA ARG A 192 0.55 7.84 -7.05
C ARG A 192 1.92 7.50 -7.61
N LEU A 193 2.11 6.26 -8.05
CA LEU A 193 3.37 5.78 -8.65
C LEU A 193 3.22 5.35 -10.12
N ALA A 194 2.00 5.40 -10.66
CA ALA A 194 1.67 5.14 -12.06
C ALA A 194 1.09 6.39 -12.72
N LEU A 195 0.99 6.43 -14.05
CA LEU A 195 0.48 7.57 -14.82
C LEU A 195 -0.84 8.16 -14.28
N PRO A 196 -1.05 9.49 -14.44
CA PRO A 196 -2.33 10.08 -14.09
C PRO A 196 -3.41 9.61 -15.08
N SER A 197 -4.62 9.42 -14.57
CA SER A 197 -5.81 9.31 -15.42
C SER A 197 -6.47 10.69 -15.45
N SER A 198 -6.71 11.25 -16.64
CA SER A 198 -7.47 12.51 -16.77
C SER A 198 -8.96 12.26 -16.52
N GLY A 199 -9.37 12.39 -15.25
CA GLY A 199 -10.76 12.36 -14.81
C GLY A 199 -11.52 11.05 -15.11
N PRO A 200 -12.78 10.94 -14.68
CA PRO A 200 -13.60 9.80 -15.06
C PRO A 200 -13.84 9.84 -16.58
N GLU A 201 -13.55 8.74 -17.27
CA GLU A 201 -14.13 8.46 -18.58
C GLU A 201 -15.65 8.76 -18.51
N PRO A 202 -16.22 9.64 -19.38
CA PRO A 202 -17.28 10.57 -18.97
C PRO A 202 -18.69 10.00 -18.78
N SER A 203 -18.88 8.72 -18.47
CA SER A 203 -20.26 8.20 -18.31
C SER A 203 -20.47 7.08 -17.30
N ARG A 204 -19.45 6.29 -16.95
CA ARG A 204 -19.69 5.05 -16.16
C ARG A 204 -19.02 5.03 -14.80
N LEU A 205 -17.86 5.67 -14.64
CA LEU A 205 -17.17 5.73 -13.34
C LEU A 205 -17.70 6.84 -12.44
N THR A 206 -18.36 7.85 -13.01
CA THR A 206 -18.84 9.04 -12.29
C THR A 206 -19.77 8.71 -11.13
N HIS A 207 -20.66 7.71 -11.27
CA HIS A 207 -21.58 7.36 -10.18
C HIS A 207 -20.85 6.74 -8.97
N ILE A 208 -19.84 5.89 -9.20
CA ILE A 208 -19.00 5.33 -8.13
C ILE A 208 -18.15 6.42 -7.50
N TYR A 209 -17.60 7.32 -8.31
CA TYR A 209 -16.85 8.47 -7.83
C TYR A 209 -17.72 9.39 -6.95
N ILE A 210 -18.97 9.63 -7.33
CA ILE A 210 -19.95 10.37 -6.51
C ILE A 210 -20.21 9.64 -5.19
N GLN A 211 -20.41 8.31 -5.21
CA GLN A 211 -20.62 7.53 -3.99
C GLN A 211 -19.41 7.58 -3.06
N LEU A 212 -18.19 7.43 -3.60
CA LEU A 212 -16.95 7.52 -2.85
C LEU A 212 -16.71 8.94 -2.30
N TRP A 213 -17.01 9.96 -3.09
CA TRP A 213 -16.93 11.37 -2.71
C TRP A 213 -17.93 11.77 -1.61
N ALA A 214 -19.08 11.11 -1.56
CA ALA A 214 -20.06 11.31 -0.50
C ALA A 214 -19.65 10.66 0.83
N LEU A 215 -18.71 9.70 0.82
CA LEU A 215 -18.29 9.01 2.06
C LEU A 215 -17.65 9.94 3.09
N PRO A 216 -16.79 10.93 2.74
CA PRO A 216 -16.22 11.88 3.69
C PRO A 216 -17.24 12.79 4.37
N ASP A 217 -18.09 13.53 3.64
CA ASP A 217 -18.70 14.77 4.18
C ASP A 217 -20.04 15.24 3.53
N ASP A 218 -20.84 14.41 2.85
CA ASP A 218 -22.06 14.89 2.14
C ASP A 218 -21.80 16.10 1.21
N LYS A 219 -20.57 16.23 0.69
CA LYS A 219 -20.19 17.34 -0.20
C LYS A 219 -20.74 17.09 -1.61
N PRO A 220 -21.20 18.14 -2.31
CA PRO A 220 -21.51 18.01 -3.73
C PRO A 220 -20.26 17.58 -4.48
N TYR A 221 -20.45 16.70 -5.47
CA TYR A 221 -19.37 16.29 -6.36
C TYR A 221 -18.85 17.52 -7.12
N PRO A 222 -17.53 17.73 -7.22
CA PRO A 222 -16.99 18.93 -7.82
C PRO A 222 -17.22 18.96 -9.33
N ASP A 223 -17.45 20.16 -9.86
CA ASP A 223 -17.55 20.39 -11.31
C ASP A 223 -16.18 20.32 -12.02
N GLU A 224 -15.09 20.37 -11.25
CA GLU A 224 -13.71 20.32 -11.76
C GLU A 224 -13.21 18.86 -11.91
N PRO A 225 -12.30 18.60 -12.88
CA PRO A 225 -11.69 17.28 -13.02
C PRO A 225 -10.90 16.89 -11.77
N LEU A 226 -11.22 15.70 -11.25
CA LEU A 226 -10.50 15.11 -10.13
C LEU A 226 -9.24 14.39 -10.59
N LEU A 227 -8.17 14.49 -9.79
CA LEU A 227 -7.00 13.64 -9.96
C LEU A 227 -7.38 12.17 -9.70
N ALA A 228 -7.01 11.29 -10.62
CA ALA A 228 -7.23 9.84 -10.53
C ALA A 228 -5.94 9.07 -10.79
N THR A 229 -5.86 7.86 -10.22
CA THR A 229 -4.75 6.93 -10.44
C THR A 229 -5.04 5.95 -11.57
N TYR A 230 -4.00 5.43 -12.20
CA TYR A 230 -4.12 4.29 -13.12
C TYR A 230 -3.34 3.09 -12.51
N HIS A 231 -3.85 1.85 -12.61
CA HIS A 231 -3.22 0.62 -12.07
C HIS A 231 -3.02 0.51 -10.56
N GLY A 232 -3.59 1.42 -9.74
CA GLY A 232 -3.62 1.25 -8.28
C GLY A 232 -2.25 1.09 -7.62
N GLN A 233 -1.21 1.73 -8.16
CA GLN A 233 0.12 1.78 -7.57
C GLN A 233 0.33 3.13 -6.87
N PHE A 234 0.55 3.13 -5.57
CA PHE A 234 0.67 4.36 -4.78
C PHE A 234 1.41 4.12 -3.46
N ILE A 235 1.90 5.20 -2.87
CA ILE A 235 2.35 5.26 -1.48
C ILE A 235 1.38 6.13 -0.68
N VAL A 236 1.12 5.74 0.56
CA VAL A 236 0.29 6.50 1.50
C VAL A 236 0.85 6.41 2.92
N SER A 237 0.74 7.48 3.69
CA SER A 237 1.13 7.50 5.09
C SER A 237 0.06 6.86 5.99
N ARG A 238 0.48 6.35 7.14
CA ARG A 238 -0.46 5.93 8.19
C ARG A 238 -1.38 7.05 8.64
N GLU A 239 -0.86 8.27 8.78
CA GLU A 239 -1.65 9.40 9.28
C GLU A 239 -2.79 9.74 8.30
N ARG A 240 -2.51 9.66 6.99
CA ARG A 240 -3.53 9.84 5.95
C ARG A 240 -4.55 8.72 5.91
N ILE A 241 -4.14 7.46 6.02
CA ILE A 241 -5.07 6.33 6.20
C ILE A 241 -5.99 6.58 7.41
N ARG A 242 -5.45 7.11 8.51
CA ARG A 242 -6.22 7.35 9.74
C ARG A 242 -7.09 8.60 9.73
N ARG A 243 -7.05 9.44 8.69
CA ARG A 243 -7.99 10.58 8.53
C ARG A 243 -9.43 10.11 8.36
N HIS A 244 -9.62 8.91 7.83
CA HIS A 244 -10.93 8.30 7.72
C HIS A 244 -11.14 7.29 8.85
N PRO A 245 -12.37 7.18 9.40
CA PRO A 245 -12.66 6.16 10.38
C PRO A 245 -12.62 4.77 9.76
N LYS A 246 -12.12 3.78 10.51
CA LYS A 246 -11.93 2.39 10.09
C LYS A 246 -13.14 1.80 9.32
N HIS A 247 -14.35 2.09 9.76
CA HIS A 247 -15.58 1.56 9.16
C HIS A 247 -15.80 1.96 7.69
N LYS A 248 -15.18 3.05 7.21
CA LYS A 248 -15.24 3.40 5.78
C LYS A 248 -14.47 2.38 4.94
N TYR A 249 -13.29 1.96 5.38
CA TYR A 249 -12.52 0.90 4.73
C TYR A 249 -13.24 -0.45 4.82
N GLU A 250 -13.89 -0.76 5.95
CA GLU A 250 -14.72 -1.96 6.10
C GLU A 250 -15.89 -1.95 5.10
N LYS A 251 -16.53 -0.80 4.91
CA LYS A 251 -17.61 -0.64 3.93
C LYS A 251 -17.11 -0.85 2.51
N LEU A 252 -15.98 -0.25 2.12
CA LEU A 252 -15.38 -0.47 0.80
C LEU A 252 -15.04 -1.93 0.56
N LEU A 253 -14.46 -2.61 1.55
CA LEU A 253 -14.13 -4.02 1.45
C LEU A 253 -15.40 -4.87 1.28
N SER A 254 -16.47 -4.57 2.03
CA SER A 254 -17.73 -5.30 1.92
C SER A 254 -18.37 -5.23 0.54
N ILE A 255 -18.14 -4.14 -0.21
CA ILE A 255 -18.64 -3.97 -1.58
C ILE A 255 -17.80 -4.81 -2.55
N LEU A 256 -16.48 -4.80 -2.40
CA LEU A 256 -15.58 -5.60 -3.25
C LEU A 256 -15.74 -7.11 -3.06
N GLU A 257 -16.09 -7.53 -1.85
CA GLU A 257 -16.24 -8.93 -1.47
C GLU A 257 -17.70 -9.37 -1.41
N ALA A 258 -18.58 -8.58 -2.01
CA ALA A 258 -20.00 -8.90 -2.08
C ALA A 258 -20.21 -10.28 -2.75
N PRO A 259 -21.11 -11.12 -2.21
CA PRO A 259 -21.47 -12.40 -2.83
C PRO A 259 -21.88 -12.25 -4.30
N LEU A 260 -21.70 -13.30 -5.11
CA LEU A 260 -21.98 -13.26 -6.55
C LEU A 260 -23.44 -12.89 -6.89
N ASP A 261 -24.38 -13.19 -6.00
CA ASP A 261 -25.81 -12.86 -6.15
C ASP A 261 -26.16 -11.43 -5.69
N ASP A 262 -25.19 -10.65 -5.19
CA ASP A 262 -25.39 -9.26 -4.81
C ASP A 262 -25.67 -8.38 -6.05
N PRO A 263 -26.64 -7.44 -5.98
CA PRO A 263 -26.96 -6.52 -7.07
C PRO A 263 -25.76 -5.70 -7.60
N ILE A 264 -24.72 -5.48 -6.81
CA ILE A 264 -23.52 -4.74 -7.22
C ILE A 264 -22.86 -5.34 -8.47
N HIS A 265 -22.95 -6.66 -8.66
CA HIS A 265 -22.42 -7.36 -9.84
C HIS A 265 -23.26 -7.14 -11.11
N ASN A 266 -24.39 -6.43 -11.01
CA ASN A 266 -25.25 -6.07 -12.15
C ASN A 266 -25.10 -4.60 -12.58
N GLU A 267 -24.28 -3.81 -11.89
CA GLU A 267 -24.16 -2.36 -12.15
C GLU A 267 -23.28 -2.02 -13.37
N GLY A 268 -22.57 -2.99 -13.96
CA GLY A 268 -21.64 -2.76 -15.06
C GLY A 268 -21.56 -3.87 -16.10
N TRP A 269 -21.15 -3.48 -17.31
CA TRP A 269 -20.56 -4.40 -18.29
C TRP A 269 -19.07 -4.45 -17.98
N GLY A 270 -18.49 -5.64 -17.79
CA GLY A 270 -17.09 -5.74 -17.39
C GLY A 270 -16.12 -5.09 -18.38
N TYR A 271 -14.97 -4.67 -17.87
CA TYR A 271 -13.97 -3.93 -18.64
C TYR A 271 -13.48 -4.80 -19.82
N LYS A 272 -13.52 -4.27 -21.05
CA LYS A 272 -13.05 -4.95 -22.28
C LYS A 272 -13.65 -6.36 -22.49
N ASP A 273 -14.96 -6.50 -22.34
CA ASP A 273 -15.67 -7.78 -22.53
C ASP A 273 -15.25 -8.89 -21.56
N THR A 274 -14.53 -8.56 -20.47
CA THR A 274 -14.29 -9.52 -19.39
C THR A 274 -15.58 -9.71 -18.57
N PRO A 275 -16.01 -10.95 -18.28
CA PRO A 275 -17.17 -11.16 -17.44
C PRO A 275 -16.95 -10.60 -16.03
N GLU A 276 -17.98 -9.93 -15.48
CA GLU A 276 -18.03 -9.59 -14.06
C GLU A 276 -17.88 -10.87 -13.23
N SER A 277 -17.08 -10.81 -12.17
CA SER A 277 -16.94 -11.91 -11.22
C SER A 277 -16.43 -11.40 -9.88
N PRO A 278 -16.56 -12.19 -8.79
CA PRO A 278 -15.97 -11.83 -7.51
C PRO A 278 -14.46 -11.54 -7.59
N ALA A 279 -13.73 -12.20 -8.50
CA ALA A 279 -12.31 -11.92 -8.73
C ALA A 279 -12.05 -10.63 -9.50
N ASN A 280 -13.02 -10.18 -10.32
CA ASN A 280 -12.91 -9.05 -11.22
C ASN A 280 -14.16 -8.15 -11.18
N PRO A 281 -14.54 -7.58 -10.02
CA PRO A 281 -15.73 -6.75 -9.94
C PRO A 281 -15.50 -5.39 -10.61
N PHE A 282 -16.55 -4.85 -11.24
CA PHE A 282 -16.60 -3.53 -11.85
C PHE A 282 -16.26 -2.43 -10.83
N PHE A 283 -16.75 -2.57 -9.60
CA PHE A 283 -16.39 -1.67 -8.50
C PHE A 283 -14.87 -1.71 -8.21
N GLY A 284 -14.21 -2.86 -8.36
CA GLY A 284 -12.76 -2.99 -8.21
C GLY A 284 -11.97 -2.15 -9.22
N HIS A 285 -12.40 -2.13 -10.49
CA HIS A 285 -11.80 -1.26 -11.52
C HIS A 285 -12.00 0.23 -11.22
N SER A 286 -13.12 0.57 -10.62
CA SER A 286 -13.43 1.95 -10.24
C SER A 286 -12.60 2.39 -9.05
N LEU A 287 -12.46 1.52 -8.05
CA LEU A 287 -11.64 1.73 -6.86
C LEU A 287 -10.17 1.93 -7.21
N GLU A 288 -9.63 1.16 -8.16
CA GLU A 288 -8.24 1.29 -8.67
C GLU A 288 -7.88 2.73 -9.07
N ARG A 289 -8.87 3.51 -9.51
CA ARG A 289 -8.69 4.90 -9.97
C ARG A 289 -8.99 5.95 -8.91
N ALA A 290 -9.67 5.55 -7.83
CA ALA A 290 -10.21 6.46 -6.83
C ALA A 290 -9.34 6.59 -5.57
N TRP A 291 -8.13 6.02 -5.55
CA TRP A 291 -7.25 6.10 -4.37
C TRP A 291 -6.87 7.52 -3.97
N THR A 292 -6.68 8.40 -4.95
CA THR A 292 -6.50 9.85 -4.74
C THR A 292 -7.67 10.46 -4.00
N LEU A 293 -8.91 10.08 -4.32
CA LEU A 293 -10.11 10.56 -3.62
C LEU A 293 -10.21 9.99 -2.21
N ILE A 294 -9.97 8.67 -2.07
CA ILE A 294 -10.06 7.95 -0.80
C ILE A 294 -9.05 8.48 0.22
N PHE A 295 -7.96 9.09 -0.23
CA PHE A 295 -6.93 9.65 0.63
C PHE A 295 -6.83 11.17 0.53
N GLU A 296 -7.87 11.86 0.02
CA GLU A 296 -7.96 13.32 -0.05
C GLU A 296 -6.70 13.96 -0.68
N CYS A 297 -6.27 13.38 -1.80
CA CYS A 297 -5.17 13.84 -2.63
C CYS A 297 -5.63 13.97 -4.08
N ASP A 298 -6.61 14.84 -4.27
CA ASP A 298 -7.41 14.97 -5.48
C ASP A 298 -7.22 16.29 -6.23
N ASP A 299 -6.34 17.17 -5.74
CA ASP A 299 -5.98 18.45 -6.35
C ASP A 299 -5.34 18.24 -7.74
N PRO A 300 -6.01 18.67 -8.83
CA PRO A 300 -5.49 18.49 -10.18
C PRO A 300 -4.22 19.32 -10.47
N LEU A 301 -3.91 20.33 -9.65
CA LEU A 301 -2.70 21.15 -9.83
C LEU A 301 -1.42 20.40 -9.49
N ILE A 302 -1.49 19.36 -8.64
CA ILE A 302 -0.35 18.49 -8.34
C ILE A 302 0.21 17.88 -9.63
N GLU A 303 -0.67 17.48 -10.56
CA GLU A 303 -0.28 16.88 -11.83
C GLU A 303 0.43 17.82 -12.78
N ARG A 304 -0.01 19.07 -12.81
CA ARG A 304 0.61 20.09 -13.66
C ARG A 304 2.08 20.26 -13.31
N ASP A 305 2.41 20.17 -12.03
CA ASP A 305 3.78 20.32 -11.55
C ASP A 305 4.62 19.03 -11.76
N CYS A 306 3.97 17.90 -12.06
CA CYS A 306 4.62 16.61 -12.32
C CYS A 306 4.89 16.29 -13.79
N TRP A 307 4.31 17.05 -14.72
CA TRP A 307 4.40 16.77 -16.14
C TRP A 307 5.72 17.21 -16.78
N MET A 308 6.57 17.94 -16.05
CA MET A 308 7.87 18.37 -16.56
C MET A 308 8.94 17.32 -16.32
N SER A 309 9.56 16.89 -17.41
CA SER A 309 10.63 15.90 -17.47
C SER A 309 11.84 16.30 -16.61
N ASN A 310 12.30 15.30 -15.87
CA ASN A 310 13.55 15.17 -15.11
C ASN A 310 14.30 16.48 -14.70
N PRO A 311 14.36 16.82 -13.41
CA PRO A 311 13.81 16.08 -12.27
C PRO A 311 12.30 16.30 -12.10
N VAL A 312 11.59 15.26 -11.63
CA VAL A 312 10.20 15.39 -11.19
C VAL A 312 10.13 16.39 -10.04
N SER A 313 9.14 17.28 -10.05
CA SER A 313 8.97 18.29 -8.99
C SER A 313 8.81 17.62 -7.62
N ASP A 314 9.40 18.24 -6.59
CA ASP A 314 9.20 17.92 -5.19
C ASP A 314 7.76 18.17 -4.69
N ARG A 315 6.87 18.67 -5.55
CA ARG A 315 5.45 18.91 -5.28
C ARG A 315 4.53 17.81 -5.81
N CYS A 316 5.09 16.68 -6.25
CA CYS A 316 4.36 15.60 -6.91
C CYS A 316 3.56 14.65 -6.01
N TYR A 317 3.26 15.11 -4.80
CA TYR A 317 2.57 14.35 -3.76
C TYR A 317 1.83 15.29 -2.83
N CYS A 318 0.81 14.78 -2.16
CA CYS A 318 0.19 15.49 -1.05
C CYS A 318 1.01 15.29 0.21
N GLU A 319 1.32 16.39 0.91
CA GLU A 319 2.09 16.34 2.15
C GLU A 319 1.19 16.02 3.36
N ASP A 320 1.78 15.39 4.38
CA ASP A 320 1.23 15.35 5.73
C ASP A 320 2.16 16.11 6.68
N PHE A 321 1.61 17.11 7.38
CA PHE A 321 2.31 17.96 8.34
C PHE A 321 2.02 17.54 9.79
#